data_AF-A0AAX1ECQ9-F1
#
_entry.id   AF-A0AAX1ECQ9-F1
#
_cell.length_a   1.000
_cell.length_b   1.000
_cell.length_c   1.000
_cell.angle_alpha   90.00
_cell.angle_beta   90.00
_cell.angle_gamma   90.00
#
_symmetry.space_group_name_H-M   'P 1'
#
loop_
_entity.id
_entity.type
_entity.pdbx_description
1 polymer ?
#
loop_
_entity_poly.entity_id
_entity_poly.type
_entity_poly.pdbx_seq_one_letter_code
_entity_poly.pdbx_strand_id
1 'polypeptide(L)'
;MTRTVLYLFSIALYVLGILLISQQDWLASVWIWPDAPWFSDVFMTSVIFAAATAYSVCATNGKLRPLYAISISSIVTITGITFYYYMFSASPNPETQMIRGWGVFLLMSLFINIWFFIVSYNADFESKEPFPTSLKWFLSFVMLINLQKSFLLIAGIKSFAWEISLSMAVVYGWTLFGGLIFVILVLLEPYWENVWPLFVALIAYDLVLIGPIIFSIIFQDVVPITSPRRLYSYGIAVIITFLMVVYYSMKKGRQRKLNKG
;
A
#
# COMPACT_ATOMS: atom_id res chain seq x y z
N MET A 1 -2.41 -2.69 25.37
CA MET A 1 -1.06 -2.73 24.78
C MET A 1 -1.09 -2.67 23.25
N THR A 2 -1.82 -3.56 22.56
CA THR A 2 -1.86 -3.62 21.09
C THR A 2 -2.29 -2.32 20.41
N ARG A 3 -3.31 -1.63 20.92
CA ARG A 3 -3.76 -0.32 20.39
C ARG A 3 -2.66 0.74 20.39
N THR A 4 -1.94 0.88 21.49
CA THR A 4 -0.85 1.87 21.63
C THR A 4 0.26 1.58 20.63
N VAL A 5 0.65 0.31 20.48
CA VAL A 5 1.70 -0.08 19.51
C VAL A 5 1.23 0.18 18.07
N LEU A 6 -0.03 -0.12 17.73
CA LEU A 6 -0.58 0.19 16.41
C LEU A 6 -0.58 1.69 16.12
N TYR A 7 -0.93 2.53 17.10
CA TYR A 7 -0.87 3.99 16.94
C TYR A 7 0.55 4.47 16.70
N LEU A 8 1.50 4.05 17.54
CA LEU A 8 2.91 4.45 17.40
C LEU A 8 3.48 3.98 16.05
N PHE A 9 3.16 2.76 15.63
CA PHE A 9 3.57 2.23 14.34
C PHE A 9 2.97 3.03 13.18
N SER A 10 1.69 3.38 13.26
CA SER A 10 1.02 4.21 12.24
C SER A 10 1.62 5.61 12.16
N ILE A 11 1.90 6.24 13.31
CA ILE A 11 2.55 7.56 13.37
C ILE A 11 3.94 7.49 12.74
N ALA A 12 4.73 6.46 13.06
CA ALA A 12 6.04 6.28 12.46
C ALA A 12 5.97 6.15 10.93
N LEU A 13 4.99 5.41 10.40
CA LEU A 13 4.75 5.31 8.97
C LEU A 13 4.31 6.64 8.34
N TYR A 14 3.40 7.39 8.98
CA TYR A 14 3.03 8.73 8.49
C TYR A 14 4.22 9.68 8.46
N VAL A 15 5.03 9.70 9.53
CA VAL A 15 6.25 10.51 9.57
C VAL A 15 7.19 10.10 8.44
N LEU A 16 7.42 8.80 8.23
CA LEU A 16 8.25 8.31 7.13
C LEU A 16 7.73 8.76 5.75
N GLY A 17 6.42 8.68 5.51
CA GLY A 17 5.83 9.14 4.25
C GLY A 17 5.93 10.65 4.06
N ILE A 18 5.72 11.44 5.12
CA ILE A 18 5.91 12.91 5.08
C ILE A 18 7.36 13.26 4.76
N LEU A 19 8.30 12.60 5.43
CA LEU A 19 9.73 12.80 5.18
C LEU A 19 10.07 12.45 3.72
N LEU A 20 9.56 11.33 3.20
CA LEU A 20 9.81 10.88 1.83
C LEU A 20 9.29 11.87 0.79
N ILE A 21 8.04 12.32 0.90
CA ILE A 21 7.45 13.25 -0.09
C ILE A 21 8.05 14.65 0.00
N SER A 22 8.58 15.03 1.17
CA SER A 22 9.22 16.33 1.36
C SER A 22 10.63 16.42 0.78
N GLN A 23 11.18 15.31 0.26
CA GLN A 23 12.48 15.22 -0.43
C GLN A 23 13.62 15.96 0.31
N GLN A 24 13.71 15.80 1.63
CA GLN A 24 14.79 16.40 2.41
C GLN A 24 16.14 15.81 2.00
N ASP A 25 17.16 16.66 1.80
CA ASP A 25 18.50 16.24 1.35
C ASP A 25 19.12 15.13 2.21
N TRP A 26 18.96 15.24 3.54
CA TRP A 26 19.48 14.24 4.47
C TRP A 26 18.76 12.89 4.32
N LEU A 27 17.45 12.90 4.02
CA LEU A 27 16.70 11.67 3.81
C LEU A 27 17.11 11.03 2.49
N ALA A 28 17.27 11.82 1.42
CA ALA A 28 17.76 11.34 0.14
C ALA A 28 19.11 10.61 0.30
N SER A 29 20.00 11.09 1.19
CA SER A 29 21.29 10.44 1.47
C SER A 29 21.20 9.06 2.14
N VAL A 30 20.07 8.73 2.78
CA VAL A 30 19.84 7.43 3.45
C VAL A 30 18.73 6.62 2.80
N TRP A 31 17.94 7.21 1.89
CA TRP A 31 16.84 6.56 1.20
C TRP A 31 17.36 5.59 0.16
N ILE A 32 16.80 4.37 0.10
CA ILE A 32 17.31 3.26 -0.71
C ILE A 32 17.51 3.60 -2.20
N TRP A 33 16.86 4.65 -2.70
CA TRP A 33 17.06 5.18 -4.03
C TRP A 33 17.25 6.71 -4.01
N PRO A 34 18.48 7.20 -3.79
CA PRO A 34 18.74 8.65 -3.75
C PRO A 34 18.36 9.36 -5.06
N ASP A 35 18.53 8.67 -6.19
CA ASP A 35 18.24 9.19 -7.53
C ASP A 35 16.87 8.70 -8.07
N ALA A 36 15.94 8.37 -7.17
CA ALA A 36 14.61 7.97 -7.59
C ALA A 36 13.93 9.11 -8.36
N PRO A 37 13.26 8.82 -9.49
CA PRO A 37 12.37 9.79 -10.10
C PRO A 37 11.31 10.23 -9.09
N TRP A 38 10.96 11.51 -9.04
CA TRP A 38 10.00 12.03 -8.06
C TRP A 38 8.70 11.21 -7.96
N PHE A 39 8.17 10.69 -9.08
CA PHE A 39 6.99 9.83 -9.07
C PHE A 39 7.14 8.50 -8.32
N SER A 40 8.37 7.97 -8.26
CA SER A 40 8.69 6.80 -7.45
C SER A 40 8.53 7.10 -5.96
N ASP A 41 8.99 8.26 -5.50
CA ASP A 41 8.82 8.70 -4.10
C ASP A 41 7.35 9.00 -3.79
N VAL A 42 6.63 9.61 -4.73
CA VAL A 42 5.17 9.83 -4.62
C VAL A 42 4.43 8.49 -4.46
N PHE A 43 4.75 7.51 -5.32
CA PHE A 43 4.14 6.18 -5.25
C PHE A 43 4.46 5.46 -3.94
N MET A 44 5.71 5.50 -3.49
CA MET A 44 6.08 4.87 -2.22
C MET A 44 5.44 5.59 -1.02
N THR A 45 5.35 6.91 -1.06
CA THR A 45 4.62 7.70 -0.05
C THR A 45 3.16 7.27 0.02
N SER A 46 2.49 7.13 -1.12
CA SER A 46 1.07 6.75 -1.12
C SER A 46 0.85 5.36 -0.54
N VAL A 47 1.74 4.41 -0.83
CA VAL A 47 1.74 3.06 -0.21
C VAL A 47 1.94 3.16 1.31
N ILE A 48 2.93 3.92 1.76
CA ILE A 48 3.24 4.09 3.18
C ILE A 48 2.05 4.72 3.92
N PHE A 49 1.42 5.74 3.34
CA PHE A 49 0.21 6.36 3.89
C PHE A 49 -0.98 5.41 3.90
N ALA A 50 -1.14 4.58 2.87
CA ALA A 50 -2.18 3.55 2.84
C ALA A 50 -2.01 2.57 4.01
N ALA A 51 -0.80 2.06 4.20
CA ALA A 51 -0.47 1.15 5.30
C ALA A 51 -0.70 1.83 6.67
N ALA A 52 -0.14 3.03 6.88
CA ALA A 52 -0.31 3.81 8.11
C ALA A 52 -1.80 4.01 8.47
N THR A 53 -2.61 4.28 7.46
CA THR A 53 -4.05 4.51 7.61
C THR A 53 -4.79 3.22 7.95
N ALA A 54 -4.44 2.09 7.33
CA ALA A 54 -5.03 0.79 7.66
C ALA A 54 -4.78 0.42 9.14
N TYR A 55 -3.55 0.59 9.62
CA TYR A 55 -3.20 0.38 11.03
C TYR A 55 -3.92 1.35 11.96
N SER A 56 -4.00 2.64 11.59
CA SER A 56 -4.68 3.68 12.37
C SER A 56 -6.17 3.38 12.56
N VAL A 57 -6.83 2.87 11.52
CA VAL A 57 -8.24 2.45 11.58
C VAL A 57 -8.42 1.29 12.55
N CYS A 58 -7.54 0.29 12.54
CA CYS A 58 -7.60 -0.83 13.50
C CYS A 58 -7.32 -0.35 14.92
N ALA A 59 -6.34 0.55 15.11
CA ALA A 59 -6.03 1.14 16.41
C ALA A 59 -7.25 1.88 17.00
N THR A 60 -7.86 2.75 16.18
CA THR A 60 -8.99 3.60 16.57
C THR A 60 -10.24 2.80 16.86
N ASN A 61 -10.58 1.84 16.00
CA ASN A 61 -11.77 1.01 16.21
C ASN A 61 -11.54 -0.05 17.29
N GLY A 62 -10.29 -0.41 17.60
CA GLY A 62 -9.95 -1.52 18.51
C GLY A 62 -10.31 -2.89 17.99
N LYS A 63 -10.64 -3.00 16.70
CA LYS A 63 -11.02 -4.25 16.06
C LYS A 63 -9.76 -4.95 15.59
N LEU A 64 -9.47 -6.10 16.18
CA LEU A 64 -8.26 -6.86 15.88
C LEU A 64 -8.42 -7.75 14.66
N ARG A 65 -9.62 -8.24 14.33
CA ARG A 65 -9.78 -9.16 13.20
C ARG A 65 -9.33 -8.56 11.85
N PRO A 66 -9.67 -7.32 11.48
CA PRO A 66 -9.18 -6.74 10.22
C PRO A 66 -7.65 -6.60 10.15
N LEU A 67 -6.96 -6.55 11.30
CA LEU A 67 -5.50 -6.52 11.36
C LEU A 67 -4.88 -7.80 10.76
N TYR A 68 -5.57 -8.94 10.80
CA TYR A 68 -5.12 -10.19 10.20
C TYR A 68 -4.76 -10.00 8.71
N ALA A 69 -5.66 -9.40 7.95
CA ALA A 69 -5.46 -9.20 6.52
C ALA A 69 -4.35 -8.19 6.22
N ILE A 70 -4.28 -7.11 7.01
CA ILE A 70 -3.24 -6.08 6.92
C ILE A 70 -1.86 -6.66 7.21
N SER A 71 -1.76 -7.49 8.26
CA SER A 71 -0.50 -8.09 8.70
C SER A 71 0.00 -9.14 7.71
N ILE A 72 -0.85 -10.03 7.20
CA ILE A 72 -0.43 -11.00 6.16
C ILE A 72 0.01 -10.28 4.89
N SER A 73 -0.74 -9.27 4.44
CA SER A 73 -0.35 -8.42 3.30
C SER A 73 1.05 -7.82 3.50
N SER A 74 1.30 -7.23 4.67
CA SER A 74 2.58 -6.62 5.00
C SER A 74 3.71 -7.65 5.15
N ILE A 75 3.45 -8.82 5.74
CA ILE A 75 4.40 -9.93 5.82
C ILE A 75 4.84 -10.34 4.43
N VAL A 76 3.91 -10.52 3.48
CA VAL A 76 4.23 -10.91 2.10
C VAL A 76 5.05 -9.83 1.40
N THR A 77 4.63 -8.55 1.47
CA THR A 77 5.38 -7.43 0.90
C THR A 77 6.81 -7.37 1.44
N ILE A 78 6.93 -7.33 2.77
CA ILE A 78 8.22 -7.12 3.45
C ILE A 78 9.12 -8.33 3.25
N THR A 79 8.61 -9.55 3.34
CA THR A 79 9.40 -10.77 3.11
C THR A 79 9.95 -10.80 1.69
N GLY A 80 9.12 -10.49 0.69
CA GLY A 80 9.54 -10.47 -0.71
C GLY A 80 10.64 -9.44 -0.99
N ILE A 81 10.46 -8.21 -0.48
CA ILE A 81 11.48 -7.15 -0.59
C ILE A 81 12.76 -7.52 0.14
N THR A 82 12.65 -8.01 1.38
CA THR A 82 13.79 -8.38 2.22
C THR A 82 14.57 -9.52 1.56
N PHE A 83 13.89 -10.54 1.05
CA PHE A 83 14.49 -11.65 0.31
C PHE A 83 15.23 -11.15 -0.93
N TYR A 84 14.60 -10.28 -1.73
CA TYR A 84 15.25 -9.68 -2.90
C TYR A 84 16.53 -8.93 -2.50
N TYR A 85 16.49 -8.10 -1.47
CA TYR A 85 17.66 -7.36 -0.98
C TYR A 85 18.78 -8.27 -0.48
N TYR A 86 18.48 -9.32 0.28
CA TYR A 86 19.51 -10.26 0.72
C TYR A 86 20.16 -11.01 -0.45
N MET A 87 19.35 -11.47 -1.41
CA MET A 87 19.86 -12.15 -2.62
C MET A 87 20.75 -11.24 -3.46
N PHE A 88 20.37 -9.97 -3.66
CA PHE A 88 21.17 -9.00 -4.41
C PHE A 88 22.40 -8.52 -3.66
N SER A 89 22.35 -8.53 -2.33
CA SER A 89 23.45 -8.05 -1.50
C SER A 89 24.66 -8.98 -1.43
N ALA A 90 24.59 -10.17 -2.04
CA ALA A 90 25.72 -11.09 -2.14
C ALA A 90 26.89 -10.51 -2.97
N SER A 91 26.63 -9.50 -3.80
CA SER A 91 27.66 -8.80 -4.60
C SER A 91 28.35 -7.68 -3.78
N PRO A 92 29.68 -7.56 -3.77
CA PRO A 92 30.42 -6.64 -2.89
C PRO A 92 30.55 -5.17 -3.41
N ASN A 93 29.47 -4.57 -3.91
CA ASN A 93 29.45 -3.16 -4.37
C ASN A 93 28.93 -2.23 -3.25
N PRO A 94 29.47 -1.01 -3.01
CA PRO A 94 28.91 -0.02 -2.09
C PRO A 94 27.37 0.11 -2.05
N GLU A 95 26.70 0.08 -3.21
CA GLU A 95 25.22 0.08 -3.28
C GLU A 95 24.59 -1.08 -2.49
N THR A 96 25.24 -2.24 -2.42
CA THR A 96 24.73 -3.39 -1.69
C THR A 96 24.82 -3.25 -0.18
N GLN A 97 25.72 -2.42 0.36
CA GLN A 97 25.78 -2.15 1.81
C GLN A 97 24.56 -1.37 2.29
N MET A 98 24.17 -0.35 1.52
CA MET A 98 22.98 0.46 1.80
C MET A 98 21.69 -0.38 1.70
N ILE A 99 21.61 -1.24 0.69
CA ILE A 99 20.51 -2.22 0.52
C ILE A 99 20.42 -3.18 1.73
N ARG A 100 21.55 -3.62 2.29
CA ARG A 100 21.55 -4.46 3.51
C ARG A 100 20.99 -3.72 4.72
N GLY A 101 21.35 -2.45 4.91
CA GLY A 101 20.82 -1.62 6.01
C GLY A 101 19.29 -1.54 5.99
N TRP A 102 18.72 -1.29 4.80
CA TRP A 102 17.26 -1.31 4.60
C TRP A 102 16.66 -2.70 4.80
N GLY A 103 17.36 -3.77 4.41
CA GLY A 103 16.95 -5.15 4.70
C GLY A 103 16.79 -5.42 6.20
N VAL A 104 17.67 -4.87 7.05
CA VAL A 104 17.55 -4.98 8.52
C VAL A 104 16.34 -4.20 9.04
N PHE A 105 16.13 -2.97 8.57
CA PHE A 105 14.97 -2.17 8.95
C PHE A 105 13.64 -2.86 8.57
N LEU A 106 13.58 -3.41 7.36
CA LEU A 106 12.44 -4.20 6.89
C LEU A 106 12.23 -5.47 7.72
N LEU A 107 13.30 -6.15 8.14
CA LEU A 107 13.21 -7.32 9.01
C LEU A 107 12.59 -6.96 10.38
N MET A 108 12.91 -5.79 10.96
CA MET A 108 12.25 -5.33 12.19
C MET A 108 10.75 -5.10 11.96
N SER A 109 10.38 -4.48 10.84
CA SER A 109 8.98 -4.30 10.44
C SER A 109 8.27 -5.64 10.22
N LEU A 110 8.97 -6.65 9.70
CA LEU A 110 8.44 -8.01 9.55
C LEU A 110 8.07 -8.62 10.90
N PHE A 111 8.95 -8.53 11.90
CA PHE A 111 8.67 -9.06 13.24
C PHE A 111 7.46 -8.38 13.91
N ILE A 112 7.33 -7.06 13.75
CA ILE A 112 6.16 -6.32 14.23
C ILE A 112 4.88 -6.85 13.56
N ASN A 113 4.93 -7.11 12.25
CA ASN A 113 3.80 -7.63 11.50
C ASN A 113 3.45 -9.09 11.83
N ILE A 114 4.45 -9.93 12.09
CA ILE A 114 4.24 -11.29 12.61
C ILE A 114 3.55 -11.22 13.97
N TRP A 115 3.98 -10.32 14.86
CA TRP A 115 3.30 -10.12 16.14
C TRP A 115 1.85 -9.66 15.96
N PHE A 116 1.59 -8.69 15.08
CA PHE A 116 0.24 -8.25 14.75
C PHE A 116 -0.64 -9.37 14.16
N PHE A 117 -0.07 -10.23 13.31
CA PHE A 117 -0.74 -11.43 12.81
C PHE A 117 -1.10 -12.38 13.97
N ILE A 118 -0.16 -12.71 14.85
CA ILE A 118 -0.40 -13.62 15.97
C ILE A 118 -1.54 -13.11 16.87
N VAL A 119 -1.54 -11.82 17.22
CA VAL A 119 -2.58 -11.24 18.10
C VAL A 119 -3.94 -11.09 17.42
N SER A 120 -4.00 -11.11 16.08
CA SER A 120 -5.25 -10.98 15.31
C SER A 120 -5.80 -12.32 14.79
N TYR A 121 -4.97 -13.38 14.78
CA TYR A 121 -5.31 -14.67 14.20
C TYR A 121 -6.60 -15.29 14.75
N ASN A 122 -6.77 -15.24 16.08
CA ASN A 122 -7.94 -15.78 16.79
C ASN A 122 -9.01 -14.73 17.12
N ALA A 123 -8.87 -13.50 16.61
CA ALA A 123 -9.89 -12.49 16.85
C ALA A 123 -11.14 -12.78 16.01
N ASP A 124 -12.32 -12.63 16.59
CA ASP A 124 -13.58 -12.72 15.85
C ASP A 124 -13.99 -11.36 15.27
N PHE A 125 -14.77 -11.39 14.19
CA PHE A 125 -15.47 -10.20 13.72
C PHE A 125 -16.62 -9.85 14.67
N GLU A 126 -16.67 -8.60 15.12
CA GLU A 126 -17.80 -8.11 15.92
C GLU A 126 -19.07 -8.01 15.06
N SER A 127 -18.91 -7.60 13.79
CA SER A 127 -20.01 -7.51 12.82
C SER A 127 -19.71 -8.34 11.57
N LYS A 128 -20.57 -9.34 11.32
CA LYS A 128 -20.55 -10.18 10.10
C LYS A 128 -21.49 -9.67 9.02
N GLU A 129 -21.77 -8.37 8.99
CA GLU A 129 -22.63 -7.79 7.96
C GLU A 129 -21.91 -7.82 6.59
N PRO A 130 -22.44 -8.55 5.60
CA PRO A 130 -21.76 -8.68 4.32
C PRO A 130 -21.87 -7.40 3.49
N PHE A 131 -20.85 -7.13 2.68
CA PHE A 131 -20.91 -6.05 1.70
C PHE A 131 -21.50 -6.52 0.35
N PRO A 132 -22.10 -5.60 -0.45
CA PRO A 132 -22.88 -5.99 -1.63
C PRO A 132 -22.04 -6.65 -2.73
N THR A 133 -22.67 -7.49 -3.55
CA THR A 133 -22.01 -8.22 -4.65
C THR A 133 -21.30 -7.31 -5.65
N SER A 134 -21.83 -6.12 -5.91
CA SER A 134 -21.18 -5.13 -6.77
C SER A 134 -19.81 -4.68 -6.25
N LEU A 135 -19.63 -4.61 -4.92
CA LEU A 135 -18.34 -4.32 -4.31
C LEU A 135 -17.40 -5.52 -4.42
N LYS A 136 -17.90 -6.76 -4.31
CA LYS A 136 -17.09 -7.98 -4.56
C LYS A 136 -16.50 -7.95 -5.96
N TRP A 137 -17.31 -7.68 -6.98
CA TRP A 137 -16.83 -7.57 -8.37
C TRP A 137 -15.76 -6.50 -8.55
N PHE A 138 -15.98 -5.32 -7.98
CA PHE A 138 -15.00 -4.24 -8.01
C PHE A 138 -13.67 -4.66 -7.34
N LEU A 139 -13.72 -5.25 -6.14
CA LEU A 139 -12.51 -5.73 -5.47
C LEU A 139 -11.82 -6.86 -6.24
N SER A 140 -12.57 -7.78 -6.86
CA SER A 140 -12.00 -8.80 -7.75
C SER A 140 -11.30 -8.18 -8.96
N PHE A 141 -11.80 -7.08 -9.50
CA PHE A 141 -11.12 -6.34 -10.57
C PHE A 141 -9.81 -5.70 -10.07
N VAL A 142 -9.83 -5.05 -8.90
CA VAL A 142 -8.62 -4.51 -8.26
C VAL A 142 -7.59 -5.61 -8.00
N MET A 143 -8.05 -6.78 -7.55
CA MET A 143 -7.23 -7.99 -7.35
C MET A 143 -6.52 -8.39 -8.66
N LEU A 144 -7.23 -8.50 -9.77
CA LEU A 144 -6.66 -8.88 -11.06
C LEU A 144 -5.63 -7.88 -11.58
N ILE A 145 -5.88 -6.57 -11.41
CA ILE A 145 -4.90 -5.53 -11.78
C ILE A 145 -3.62 -5.67 -10.95
N ASN A 146 -3.75 -5.79 -9.61
CA ASN A 146 -2.58 -5.92 -8.74
C ASN A 146 -1.79 -7.21 -9.04
N LEU A 147 -2.49 -8.31 -9.32
CA LEU A 147 -1.87 -9.57 -9.75
C LEU A 147 -1.02 -9.38 -11.00
N GLN A 148 -1.62 -8.85 -12.07
CA GLN A 148 -0.92 -8.62 -13.33
C GLN A 148 0.28 -7.69 -13.16
N LYS A 149 0.09 -6.56 -12.48
CA LYS A 149 1.13 -5.54 -12.30
C LYS A 149 2.27 -6.03 -11.41
N SER A 150 1.95 -6.75 -10.34
CA SER A 150 2.92 -7.41 -9.47
C SER A 150 3.84 -8.33 -10.27
N PHE A 151 3.28 -9.29 -11.02
CA PHE A 151 4.09 -10.26 -11.77
C PHE A 151 4.96 -9.61 -12.84
N LEU A 152 4.42 -8.65 -13.59
CA LEU A 152 5.20 -7.92 -14.59
C LEU A 152 6.40 -7.20 -13.95
N LEU A 153 6.18 -6.52 -12.83
CA LEU A 153 7.22 -5.75 -12.14
C LEU A 153 8.28 -6.63 -11.48
N ILE A 154 7.87 -7.73 -10.82
CA ILE A 154 8.81 -8.72 -10.25
C ILE A 154 9.65 -9.36 -11.37
N ALA A 155 9.08 -9.58 -12.55
CA ALA A 155 9.80 -10.07 -13.72
C ALA A 155 10.68 -9.00 -14.41
N GLY A 156 10.77 -7.78 -13.88
CA GLY A 156 11.55 -6.68 -14.46
C GLY A 156 10.95 -6.06 -15.71
N ILE A 157 9.68 -6.34 -16.02
CA ILE A 157 8.99 -5.81 -17.20
C ILE A 157 8.47 -4.41 -16.87
N LYS A 158 8.91 -3.40 -17.64
CA LYS A 158 8.49 -1.99 -17.49
C LYS A 158 6.96 -1.87 -17.58
N SER A 159 6.30 -1.59 -16.46
CA SER A 159 4.84 -1.47 -16.36
C SER A 159 4.34 -0.07 -15.95
N PHE A 160 5.20 0.77 -15.38
CA PHE A 160 4.89 2.15 -15.02
C PHE A 160 5.02 3.11 -16.22
N ALA A 161 4.53 4.33 -16.02
CA ALA A 161 4.56 5.41 -17.01
C ALA A 161 5.85 6.25 -16.97
N TRP A 162 6.66 6.10 -15.91
CA TRP A 162 7.98 6.70 -15.76
C TRP A 162 9.04 5.60 -15.71
N GLU A 163 10.31 5.99 -15.87
CA GLU A 163 11.42 5.05 -15.74
C GLU A 163 11.61 4.63 -14.29
N ILE A 164 11.88 3.34 -14.09
CA ILE A 164 12.20 2.79 -12.77
C ILE A 164 13.37 1.84 -12.94
N SER A 165 14.25 1.79 -11.94
CA SER A 165 15.30 0.79 -11.88
C SER A 165 14.71 -0.60 -11.67
N LEU A 166 15.49 -1.65 -11.95
CA LEU A 166 15.07 -3.02 -11.69
C LEU A 166 14.76 -3.24 -10.20
N SER A 167 15.55 -2.67 -9.30
CA SER A 167 15.33 -2.79 -7.85
C SER A 167 14.03 -2.14 -7.41
N MET A 168 13.70 -0.95 -7.92
CA MET A 168 12.39 -0.32 -7.71
C MET A 168 11.25 -1.18 -8.25
N ALA A 169 11.40 -1.71 -9.46
CA ALA A 169 10.38 -2.55 -10.07
C ALA A 169 10.05 -3.76 -9.19
N VAL A 170 11.06 -4.50 -8.72
CA VAL A 170 10.84 -5.67 -7.86
C VAL A 170 10.15 -5.28 -6.54
N VAL A 171 10.56 -4.16 -5.92
CA VAL A 171 9.95 -3.67 -4.67
C VAL A 171 8.50 -3.26 -4.88
N TYR A 172 8.20 -2.55 -5.96
CA TYR A 172 6.83 -2.15 -6.29
C TYR A 172 5.98 -3.37 -6.62
N GLY A 173 6.58 -4.34 -7.29
CA GLY A 173 5.96 -5.62 -7.58
C GLY A 173 5.50 -6.34 -6.30
N TRP A 174 6.40 -6.55 -5.35
CA TRP A 174 6.07 -7.15 -4.04
C TRP A 174 5.08 -6.32 -3.22
N THR A 175 5.14 -5.00 -3.34
CA THR A 175 4.18 -4.09 -2.70
C THR A 175 2.77 -4.28 -3.24
N LEU A 176 2.62 -4.31 -4.56
CA LEU A 176 1.33 -4.60 -5.20
C LEU A 176 0.89 -6.05 -4.94
N PHE A 177 1.84 -6.99 -4.80
CA PHE A 177 1.53 -8.37 -4.42
C PHE A 177 0.94 -8.44 -3.01
N GLY A 178 1.50 -7.73 -2.03
CA GLY A 178 0.88 -7.63 -0.71
C GLY A 178 -0.49 -6.98 -0.78
N GLY A 179 -0.67 -5.91 -1.56
CA GLY A 179 -1.97 -5.29 -1.80
C GLY A 179 -3.01 -6.28 -2.36
N LEU A 180 -2.59 -7.11 -3.33
CA LEU A 180 -3.38 -8.23 -3.84
C LEU A 180 -3.80 -9.19 -2.72
N ILE A 181 -2.84 -9.63 -1.88
CA ILE A 181 -3.14 -10.55 -0.78
C ILE A 181 -4.14 -9.93 0.20
N PHE A 182 -4.03 -8.63 0.48
CA PHE A 182 -5.01 -7.93 1.31
C PHE A 182 -6.42 -8.03 0.70
N VAL A 183 -6.56 -7.74 -0.60
CA VAL A 183 -7.85 -7.83 -1.30
C VAL A 183 -8.40 -9.27 -1.28
N ILE A 184 -7.56 -10.28 -1.51
CA ILE A 184 -7.97 -11.70 -1.43
C ILE A 184 -8.54 -12.01 -0.05
N LEU A 185 -7.83 -11.65 1.02
CA LEU A 185 -8.28 -11.94 2.39
C LEU A 185 -9.58 -11.20 2.74
N VAL A 186 -9.76 -9.98 2.23
CA VAL A 186 -11.03 -9.24 2.35
C VAL A 186 -12.17 -9.91 1.58
N LEU A 187 -11.90 -10.49 0.41
CA LEU A 187 -12.89 -11.19 -0.39
C LEU A 187 -13.29 -12.56 0.21
N LEU A 188 -12.34 -13.25 0.86
CA LEU A 188 -12.59 -14.52 1.55
C LEU A 188 -13.52 -14.33 2.77
N GLU A 189 -13.42 -13.19 3.45
CA GLU A 189 -14.29 -12.83 4.57
C GLU A 189 -15.00 -11.49 4.27
N PRO A 190 -16.06 -11.49 3.44
CA PRO A 190 -16.59 -10.30 2.79
C PRO A 190 -17.52 -9.46 3.69
N TYR A 191 -17.01 -9.09 4.86
CA TYR A 191 -17.71 -8.30 5.87
C TYR A 191 -17.29 -6.82 5.81
N TRP A 192 -18.23 -5.94 6.11
CA TRP A 192 -17.96 -4.49 6.19
C TRP A 192 -16.85 -4.14 7.17
N GLU A 193 -16.74 -4.89 8.25
CA GLU A 193 -15.67 -4.71 9.24
C GLU A 193 -14.28 -4.97 8.66
N ASN A 194 -14.16 -5.97 7.77
CA ASN A 194 -12.89 -6.38 7.17
C ASN A 194 -12.43 -5.45 6.05
N VAL A 195 -13.37 -4.95 5.23
CA VAL A 195 -13.07 -4.08 4.09
C VAL A 195 -12.78 -2.63 4.52
N TRP A 196 -13.20 -2.21 5.72
CA TRP A 196 -13.10 -0.82 6.14
C TRP A 196 -11.65 -0.29 6.18
N PRO A 197 -10.66 -0.99 6.78
CA PRO A 197 -9.28 -0.52 6.73
C PRO A 197 -8.73 -0.42 5.31
N LEU A 198 -9.09 -1.36 4.42
CA LEU A 198 -8.71 -1.31 3.00
C LEU A 198 -9.28 -0.05 2.32
N PHE A 199 -10.52 0.32 2.60
CA PHE A 199 -11.14 1.52 2.03
C PHE A 199 -10.43 2.80 2.46
N VAL A 200 -10.19 2.98 3.76
CA VAL A 200 -9.51 4.20 4.22
C VAL A 200 -8.05 4.21 3.72
N ALA A 201 -7.41 3.04 3.60
CA ALA A 201 -6.09 2.91 2.98
C ALA A 201 -6.09 3.33 1.50
N LEU A 202 -7.08 2.90 0.71
CA LEU A 202 -7.23 3.31 -0.69
C LEU A 202 -7.50 4.82 -0.82
N ILE A 203 -8.32 5.40 0.07
CA ILE A 203 -8.51 6.86 0.10
C ILE A 203 -7.18 7.57 0.34
N ALA A 204 -6.41 7.14 1.35
CA ALA A 204 -5.11 7.74 1.65
C ALA A 204 -4.12 7.59 0.49
N TYR A 205 -4.09 6.40 -0.14
CA TYR A 205 -3.29 6.11 -1.32
C TYR A 205 -3.65 7.03 -2.49
N ASP A 206 -4.94 7.08 -2.85
CA ASP A 206 -5.43 7.82 -4.01
C ASP A 206 -5.28 9.33 -3.81
N LEU A 207 -5.51 9.87 -2.61
CA LEU A 207 -5.35 11.30 -2.33
C LEU A 207 -3.90 11.78 -2.54
N VAL A 208 -2.91 10.97 -2.18
CA VAL A 208 -1.50 11.29 -2.43
C VAL A 208 -1.17 11.27 -3.92
N LEU A 209 -1.84 10.42 -4.70
CA LEU A 209 -1.53 10.22 -6.12
C LEU A 209 -2.30 11.14 -7.08
N ILE A 210 -3.54 11.50 -6.77
CA ILE A 210 -4.41 12.27 -7.67
C ILE A 210 -3.74 13.59 -8.08
N GLY A 211 -3.20 14.34 -7.11
CA GLY A 211 -2.53 15.63 -7.38
C GLY A 211 -1.34 15.48 -8.33
N PRO A 212 -0.33 14.66 -7.99
CA PRO A 212 0.83 14.40 -8.85
C PRO A 212 0.48 13.84 -10.24
N ILE A 213 -0.51 12.96 -10.34
CA ILE A 213 -0.98 12.43 -11.63
C ILE A 213 -1.58 13.55 -12.48
N ILE A 214 -2.50 14.36 -11.92
CA ILE A 214 -3.11 15.49 -12.64
C ILE A 214 -2.05 16.49 -13.08
N PHE A 215 -1.13 16.84 -12.17
CA PHE A 215 -0.01 17.72 -12.47
C PHE A 215 0.78 17.22 -13.68
N SER A 216 1.10 15.94 -13.72
CA SER A 216 1.95 15.37 -14.78
C SER A 216 1.21 15.11 -16.08
N ILE A 217 -0.12 15.02 -16.04
CA ILE A 217 -0.96 15.03 -17.25
C ILE A 217 -0.97 16.42 -17.88
N ILE A 218 -1.02 17.48 -17.07
CA ILE A 218 -1.07 18.88 -17.51
C ILE A 218 0.31 19.37 -17.96
N PHE A 219 1.36 19.05 -17.20
CA PHE A 219 2.73 19.54 -17.39
C PHE A 219 3.67 18.42 -17.84
N GLN A 220 3.40 17.86 -19.02
CA GLN A 220 4.16 16.71 -19.55
C GLN A 220 5.64 17.01 -19.79
N ASP A 221 5.99 18.27 -20.04
CA ASP A 221 7.37 18.68 -20.31
C ASP A 221 8.23 18.79 -19.03
N VAL A 222 7.59 18.83 -17.86
CA VAL A 222 8.27 19.02 -16.55
C VAL A 222 8.63 17.68 -15.92
N VAL A 223 7.83 16.64 -16.18
CA VAL A 223 8.00 15.33 -15.53
C VAL A 223 8.39 14.28 -16.58
N PRO A 224 9.50 13.54 -16.40
CA PRO A 224 9.95 12.57 -17.39
C PRO A 224 9.02 11.35 -17.45
N ILE A 225 7.99 11.43 -18.31
CA ILE A 225 7.03 10.37 -18.58
C ILE A 225 7.41 9.64 -19.86
N THR A 226 7.68 8.33 -19.75
CA THR A 226 8.01 7.48 -20.91
C THR A 226 6.79 6.98 -21.67
N SER A 227 5.62 6.95 -21.03
CA SER A 227 4.41 6.47 -21.68
C SER A 227 3.15 7.19 -21.18
N PRO A 228 2.69 8.25 -21.88
CA PRO A 228 1.48 8.97 -21.54
C PRO A 228 0.23 8.07 -21.47
N ARG A 229 0.14 7.06 -22.35
CA ARG A 229 -0.96 6.09 -22.33
C ARG A 229 -1.04 5.34 -20.99
N ARG A 230 0.09 4.91 -20.44
CA ARG A 230 0.14 4.24 -19.13
C ARG A 230 -0.23 5.20 -18.00
N LEU A 231 0.19 6.47 -18.10
CA LEU A 231 -0.17 7.51 -17.13
C LEU A 231 -1.69 7.72 -17.11
N TYR A 232 -2.33 7.85 -18.28
CA TYR A 232 -3.79 7.99 -18.37
C TYR A 232 -4.52 6.77 -17.82
N SER A 233 -4.10 5.55 -18.19
CA SER A 233 -4.72 4.33 -17.64
C SER A 233 -4.59 4.26 -16.12
N TYR A 234 -3.43 4.65 -15.58
CA TYR A 234 -3.20 4.68 -14.14
C TYR A 234 -4.05 5.75 -13.44
N GLY A 235 -4.11 6.96 -13.99
CA GLY A 235 -4.96 8.03 -13.46
C GLY A 235 -6.45 7.69 -13.46
N ILE A 236 -6.95 7.06 -14.54
CA ILE A 236 -8.32 6.56 -14.60
C ILE A 236 -8.56 5.51 -13.51
N ALA A 237 -7.64 4.56 -13.34
CA ALA A 237 -7.76 3.52 -12.31
C ALA A 237 -7.80 4.10 -10.89
N VAL A 238 -6.94 5.08 -10.59
CA VAL A 238 -6.91 5.80 -9.30
C VAL A 238 -8.23 6.54 -9.06
N ILE A 239 -8.72 7.30 -10.05
CA ILE A 239 -9.97 8.07 -9.92
C ILE A 239 -11.17 7.14 -9.72
N ILE A 240 -11.28 6.06 -10.53
CA ILE A 240 -12.37 5.08 -10.38
C ILE A 240 -12.32 4.43 -9.00
N THR A 241 -11.12 4.06 -8.53
CA THR A 241 -10.94 3.43 -7.22
C THR A 241 -11.39 4.36 -6.11
N PHE A 242 -10.94 5.61 -6.13
CA PHE A 242 -11.32 6.64 -5.18
C PHE A 242 -12.84 6.85 -5.15
N LEU A 243 -13.46 7.07 -6.32
CA LEU A 243 -14.91 7.30 -6.44
C LEU A 243 -15.71 6.11 -5.93
N MET A 244 -15.29 4.87 -6.25
CA MET A 244 -15.96 3.66 -5.79
C MET A 244 -15.89 3.52 -4.28
N VAL A 245 -14.71 3.74 -3.69
CA VAL A 245 -14.51 3.68 -2.23
C VAL A 245 -15.35 4.75 -1.51
N VAL A 246 -15.37 5.99 -2.01
CA VAL A 246 -16.20 7.07 -1.47
C VAL A 246 -17.68 6.70 -1.57
N TYR A 247 -18.14 6.25 -2.74
CA TYR A 247 -19.52 5.84 -2.97
C TYR A 247 -19.98 4.76 -1.98
N TYR A 248 -19.22 3.67 -1.84
CA TYR A 248 -19.59 2.58 -0.93
C TYR A 248 -19.50 3.00 0.55
N SER A 249 -18.56 3.85 0.91
CA SER A 249 -18.46 4.41 2.27
C SER A 249 -19.69 5.24 2.64
N MET A 250 -20.15 6.10 1.72
CA MET A 250 -21.37 6.90 1.90
C MET A 250 -22.62 6.01 1.97
N LYS A 251 -22.73 5.01 1.07
CA LYS A 251 -23.85 4.05 1.06
C LYS A 251 -23.96 3.31 2.39
N LYS A 252 -22.84 2.85 2.94
CA LYS A 252 -22.80 2.21 4.26
C LYS A 252 -23.22 3.15 5.39
N GLY A 253 -22.76 4.39 5.36
CA GLY A 253 -23.15 5.43 6.33
C GLY A 253 -24.66 5.68 6.35
N ARG A 254 -25.31 5.71 5.17
CA ARG A 254 -26.77 5.87 5.05
C ARG A 254 -27.54 4.69 5.64
N GLN A 255 -27.12 3.45 5.36
CA GLN A 255 -27.74 2.24 5.92
C GLN A 255 -27.68 2.23 7.46
N ARG A 256 -26.55 2.64 8.05
CA ARG A 256 -26.41 2.73 9.51
C ARG A 256 -27.36 3.74 10.15
N LYS A 257 -27.67 4.85 9.47
CA LYS A 257 -28.63 5.86 9.97
C LYS A 257 -30.06 5.34 9.93
N LEU A 258 -30.45 4.64 8.86
CA LEU A 258 -31.79 4.08 8.70
C LEU A 258 -32.10 2.98 9.72
N ASN A 259 -31.11 2.17 10.12
CA ASN A 259 -31.32 1.10 11.12
C ASN A 259 -31.36 1.61 12.57
N LYS A 260 -31.09 2.90 12.82
CA LYS A 260 -31.07 3.51 14.16
C LYS A 260 -32.29 4.38 14.46
N GLY A 261 -33.13 4.66 13.46
CA GLY A 261 -34.39 5.39 13.60
C GLY A 261 -35.55 4.42 13.50
#